data_AF-A0ABD3SPT2-F1
#
_entry.id   AF-A0ABD3SPT2-F1
#
_cell.length_a   1.000
_cell.length_b   1.000
_cell.length_c   1.000
_cell.angle_alpha   90.00
_cell.angle_beta   90.00
_cell.angle_gamma   90.00
#
_symmetry.space_group_name_H-M   'P 1'
#
loop_
_entity.id
_entity.type
_entity.pdbx_description
1 polymer ?
#
loop_
_entity_poly.entity_id
_entity_poly.type
_entity_poly.pdbx_seq_one_letter_code
_entity_poly.pdbx_strand_id
1 'polypeptide(L)'
;MEAVTTDNYNQLVSDECDNHEVAHDSQSQNQVRASGGSPLRRGKWAAEEEAYALAAIQDFNSGYLDAQPGTTLRTYLSQALDCDPMRITKKFTGDASIGKKVFHPAARDDPEVLKEIMNAQNKNWPESPWQLRLFRWLLS
;
A
#
# COMPACT_ATOMS: atom_id res chain seq x y z
N MET A 1 27.28 -58.20 6.61
CA MET A 1 26.47 -58.02 5.40
C MET A 1 25.91 -59.38 5.05
N GLU A 2 24.61 -59.62 5.25
CA GLU A 2 23.82 -60.57 4.45
C GLU A 2 22.35 -60.16 4.55
N ALA A 3 21.64 -60.41 3.44
CA ALA A 3 20.31 -59.94 3.12
C ALA A 3 19.22 -60.75 3.85
N VAL A 4 18.08 -60.10 4.12
CA VAL A 4 16.80 -60.80 4.23
C VAL A 4 15.76 -59.95 3.52
N THR A 5 15.34 -60.46 2.35
CA THR A 5 14.13 -60.04 1.67
C THR A 5 12.97 -60.75 2.37
N THR A 6 11.93 -60.00 2.73
CA THR A 6 10.67 -60.57 3.19
C THR A 6 9.53 -59.82 2.51
N ASP A 7 8.84 -60.56 1.64
CA ASP A 7 7.56 -60.26 1.01
C ASP A 7 6.45 -59.98 2.03
N ASN A 8 5.51 -59.08 1.70
CA ASN A 8 4.06 -59.31 1.91
C ASN A 8 3.27 -58.16 1.25
N TYR A 9 2.65 -58.35 0.07
CA TYR A 9 1.33 -58.97 -0.18
C TYR A 9 0.15 -58.04 0.16
N ASN A 10 -0.66 -57.82 -0.90
CA ASN A 10 -2.03 -57.28 -1.00
C ASN A 10 -2.05 -56.12 -2.02
N GLN A 11 -2.34 -56.34 -3.31
CA GLN A 11 -3.52 -56.99 -3.92
C GLN A 11 -4.83 -56.33 -3.45
N LEU A 12 -5.71 -56.01 -4.42
CA LEU A 12 -7.00 -55.29 -4.37
C LEU A 12 -6.78 -53.78 -4.61
N VAL A 13 -7.28 -53.11 -5.65
CA VAL A 13 -8.47 -53.23 -6.52
C VAL A 13 -8.13 -52.47 -7.82
N SER A 14 -8.17 -53.13 -8.98
CA SER A 14 -9.16 -52.88 -10.06
C SER A 14 -9.61 -51.43 -10.27
N ASP A 15 -9.43 -51.04 -11.54
CA ASP A 15 -10.26 -50.12 -12.33
C ASP A 15 -9.76 -48.68 -12.54
N GLU A 16 -9.67 -48.37 -13.83
CA GLU A 16 -9.22 -47.16 -14.47
C GLU A 16 -10.06 -45.93 -14.09
N CYS A 17 -9.41 -44.83 -13.73
CA CYS A 17 -9.90 -43.51 -14.12
C CYS A 17 -8.73 -42.55 -14.42
N ASP A 18 -8.66 -42.22 -15.70
CA ASP A 18 -8.25 -40.96 -16.32
C ASP A 18 -7.18 -40.07 -15.67
N ASN A 19 -6.10 -39.93 -16.44
CA ASN A 19 -5.21 -38.78 -16.60
C ASN A 19 -5.71 -37.45 -15.99
N HIS A 20 -4.92 -36.83 -15.11
CA HIS A 20 -4.16 -35.63 -15.50
C HIS A 20 -3.08 -35.26 -14.47
N GLU A 21 -1.96 -34.83 -15.02
CA GLU A 21 -0.69 -34.47 -14.40
C GLU A 21 -0.84 -33.31 -13.40
N VAL A 22 -0.60 -33.57 -12.10
CA VAL A 22 -0.55 -32.54 -11.07
C VAL A 22 0.90 -32.04 -10.96
N ALA A 23 1.23 -31.02 -11.74
CA ALA A 23 2.45 -30.25 -11.54
C ALA A 23 2.32 -29.44 -10.24
N HIS A 24 3.12 -29.81 -9.24
CA HIS A 24 3.41 -28.94 -8.10
C HIS A 24 4.23 -27.74 -8.61
N ASP A 25 3.63 -26.55 -8.64
CA ASP A 25 4.39 -25.30 -8.69
C ASP A 25 4.21 -24.54 -7.38
N SER A 26 5.35 -24.26 -6.76
CA SER A 26 5.45 -23.58 -5.48
C SER A 26 5.43 -22.08 -5.72
N GLN A 27 4.51 -21.40 -5.02
CA GLN A 27 4.67 -20.03 -4.51
C GLN A 27 5.01 -18.92 -5.53
N SER A 28 3.99 -18.12 -5.92
CA SER A 28 4.05 -16.66 -5.80
C SER A 28 2.67 -16.04 -6.03
N GLN A 29 1.98 -15.66 -4.96
CA GLN A 29 0.75 -14.87 -5.04
C GLN A 29 1.10 -13.42 -5.41
N ASN A 30 1.30 -13.15 -6.70
CA ASN A 30 1.32 -11.79 -7.22
C ASN A 30 -0.05 -11.50 -7.82
N GLN A 31 -0.97 -10.99 -7.00
CA GLN A 31 -2.29 -10.53 -7.45
C GLN A 31 -2.13 -9.29 -8.33
N VAL A 32 -1.98 -9.50 -9.64
CA VAL A 32 -2.24 -8.49 -10.67
C VAL A 32 -3.75 -8.27 -10.75
N ARG A 33 -4.25 -7.34 -9.93
CA ARG A 33 -5.61 -6.80 -10.07
C ARG A 33 -5.61 -5.82 -11.24
N ALA A 34 -6.02 -6.34 -12.39
CA ALA A 34 -6.40 -5.55 -13.56
C ALA A 34 -7.73 -4.85 -13.25
N SER A 35 -7.65 -3.64 -12.71
CA SER A 35 -8.76 -2.68 -12.66
C SER A 35 -8.25 -1.42 -13.34
N GLY A 36 -8.96 -0.99 -14.39
CA GLY A 36 -8.60 0.08 -15.32
C GLY A 36 -8.24 1.40 -14.63
N GLY A 37 -7.00 1.50 -14.18
CA GLY A 37 -6.44 2.66 -13.51
C GLY A 37 -6.16 3.75 -14.52
N SER A 38 -6.72 4.92 -14.26
CA SER A 38 -6.25 6.20 -14.81
C SER A 38 -4.72 6.22 -14.88
N PRO A 39 -4.10 6.78 -15.93
CA PRO A 39 -2.65 6.86 -16.02
C PRO A 39 -2.09 7.58 -14.80
N LEU A 40 -1.38 6.84 -13.94
CA LEU A 40 -0.69 7.37 -12.77
C LEU A 40 0.16 8.58 -13.19
N ARG A 41 0.04 9.67 -12.42
CA ARG A 41 0.64 10.98 -12.74
C ARG A 41 2.15 10.86 -12.98
N ARG A 42 2.60 11.34 -14.13
CA ARG A 42 4.02 11.44 -14.51
C ARG A 42 4.47 12.90 -14.44
N GLY A 43 5.54 13.20 -13.71
CA GLY A 43 6.10 14.56 -13.63
C GLY A 43 6.77 14.89 -12.30
N LYS A 44 7.46 16.04 -12.28
CA LYS A 44 8.11 16.63 -11.09
C LYS A 44 7.04 16.98 -10.05
N TRP A 45 7.36 16.83 -8.76
CA TRP A 45 6.47 17.28 -7.69
C TRP A 45 6.27 18.79 -7.80
N ALA A 46 5.02 19.25 -7.79
CA ALA A 46 4.72 20.66 -7.62
C ALA A 46 5.07 21.11 -6.20
N ALA A 47 5.33 22.41 -6.00
CA ALA A 47 5.67 22.94 -4.67
C ALA A 47 4.55 22.68 -3.66
N GLU A 48 3.31 22.72 -4.12
CA GLU A 48 2.10 22.41 -3.36
C GLU A 48 2.04 20.93 -2.98
N GLU A 49 2.38 20.01 -3.90
CA GLU A 49 2.43 18.57 -3.61
C GLU A 49 3.52 18.25 -2.57
N GLU A 50 4.66 18.93 -2.66
CA GLU A 50 5.76 18.78 -1.71
C GLU A 50 5.42 19.32 -0.33
N ALA A 51 4.82 20.51 -0.27
CA ALA A 51 4.35 21.09 0.98
C ALA A 51 3.29 20.21 1.65
N TYR A 52 2.39 19.61 0.86
CA TYR A 52 1.39 18.67 1.37
C TYR A 52 2.06 17.45 1.98
N ALA A 53 2.96 16.81 1.24
CA ALA A 53 3.62 15.61 1.72
C ALA A 53 4.39 15.85 3.01
N LEU A 54 5.09 16.98 3.12
CA LEU A 54 5.83 17.34 4.33
C LEU A 54 4.89 17.57 5.52
N ALA A 55 3.80 18.30 5.33
CA ALA A 55 2.78 18.51 6.37
C ALA A 55 2.14 17.17 6.79
N ALA A 56 1.74 16.35 5.82
CA ALA A 56 1.20 15.02 6.05
C ALA A 56 2.17 14.10 6.81
N ILE A 57 3.48 14.18 6.53
CA ILE A 57 4.50 13.44 7.28
C ILE A 57 4.55 13.89 8.75
N GLN A 58 4.44 15.20 9.01
CA GLN A 58 4.41 15.72 10.38
C GLN A 58 3.15 15.25 11.10
N ASP A 59 1.98 15.46 10.51
CA ASP A 59 0.69 15.06 11.09
C ASP A 59 0.61 13.54 11.31
N PHE A 60 1.22 12.75 10.41
CA PHE A 60 1.34 11.31 10.55
C PHE A 60 2.19 10.90 11.75
N ASN A 61 3.34 11.56 11.96
CA ASN A 61 4.22 11.26 13.08
C ASN A 61 3.58 11.70 14.42
N SER A 62 2.81 12.77 14.41
CA SER A 62 2.06 13.25 15.59
C SER A 62 0.83 12.40 15.89
N GLY A 63 0.35 11.59 14.93
CA GLY A 63 -0.85 10.77 15.11
C GLY A 63 -2.16 11.55 14.94
N TYR A 64 -2.11 12.71 14.27
CA TYR A 64 -3.25 13.65 14.14
C TYR A 64 -4.11 13.40 12.89
N LEU A 65 -3.63 12.55 11.98
CA LEU A 65 -4.37 12.19 10.77
C LEU A 65 -5.58 11.30 11.08
N ASP A 66 -6.61 11.41 10.25
CA ASP A 66 -7.73 10.47 10.25
C ASP A 66 -7.42 9.24 9.36
N ALA A 67 -6.38 8.49 9.74
CA ALA A 67 -5.95 7.30 9.02
C ALA A 67 -6.17 6.03 9.85
N GLN A 68 -6.36 4.89 9.18
CA GLN A 68 -6.50 3.61 9.88
C GLN A 68 -5.20 3.26 10.64
N PRO A 69 -5.27 2.85 11.92
CA PRO A 69 -4.11 2.35 12.65
C PRO A 69 -3.44 1.20 11.91
N GLY A 70 -2.11 1.18 11.88
CA GLY A 70 -1.38 0.16 11.11
C GLY A 70 -1.09 0.56 9.66
N THR A 71 -1.68 1.63 9.14
CA THR A 71 -1.35 2.15 7.79
C THR A 71 0.09 2.61 7.75
N THR A 72 0.84 2.25 6.71
CA THR A 72 2.21 2.75 6.54
C THR A 72 2.22 4.16 5.95
N LEU A 73 3.21 4.99 6.33
CA LEU A 73 3.34 6.36 5.83
C LEU A 73 3.40 6.41 4.30
N ARG A 74 4.08 5.44 3.67
CA ARG A 74 4.15 5.33 2.21
C ARG A 74 2.79 5.07 1.57
N THR A 75 1.98 4.20 2.19
CA THR A 75 0.63 3.87 1.70
C THR A 75 -0.31 5.06 1.85
N TYR A 76 -0.21 5.76 2.99
CA TYR A 76 -0.99 6.97 3.23
C TYR A 76 -0.69 8.05 2.17
N LEU A 77 0.59 8.39 1.97
CA LEU A 77 1.00 9.39 0.99
C LEU A 77 0.65 8.99 -0.45
N SER A 78 0.76 7.71 -0.82
CA SER A 78 0.39 7.24 -2.15
C SER A 78 -1.09 7.44 -2.44
N GLN A 79 -1.96 7.21 -1.45
CA GLN A 79 -3.40 7.42 -1.57
C GLN A 79 -3.74 8.91 -1.60
N ALA A 80 -3.15 9.70 -0.70
CA ALA A 80 -3.45 11.11 -0.55
C ALA A 80 -2.97 11.97 -1.74
N LEU A 81 -1.89 11.57 -2.43
CA LEU A 81 -1.36 12.24 -3.61
C LEU A 81 -1.72 11.55 -4.94
N ASP A 82 -2.56 10.50 -4.91
CA ASP A 82 -2.91 9.65 -6.05
C ASP A 82 -1.70 9.26 -6.92
N CYS A 83 -0.71 8.63 -6.27
CA CYS A 83 0.53 8.25 -6.94
C CYS A 83 1.06 6.89 -6.48
N ASP A 84 1.97 6.31 -7.25
CA ASP A 84 2.52 5.01 -6.93
C ASP A 84 3.45 5.07 -5.70
N PRO A 85 3.43 4.08 -4.78
CA PRO A 85 4.33 4.02 -3.62
C PRO A 85 5.83 4.13 -3.97
N MET A 86 6.23 3.72 -5.17
CA MET A 86 7.60 3.88 -5.68
C MET A 86 7.95 5.35 -5.90
N ARG A 87 6.98 6.20 -6.25
CA ARG A 87 7.19 7.66 -6.36
C ARG A 87 7.54 8.24 -5.00
N ILE A 88 6.91 7.75 -3.93
CA ILE A 88 7.22 8.12 -2.55
C ILE A 88 8.62 7.64 -2.16
N THR A 89 8.97 6.37 -2.40
CA THR A 89 10.30 5.84 -2.05
C THR A 89 11.43 6.54 -2.78
N LYS A 90 11.21 6.97 -4.03
CA LYS A 90 12.20 7.73 -4.81
C LYS A 90 12.32 9.19 -4.38
N LYS A 91 11.25 9.82 -3.92
CA LYS A 91 11.28 11.22 -3.45
C LYS A 91 11.99 11.33 -2.10
N PHE A 92 11.73 10.38 -1.21
CA PHE A 92 12.26 10.36 0.15
C PHE A 92 13.42 9.35 0.26
N THR A 93 14.56 9.70 -0.35
CA THR A 93 15.81 8.93 -0.28
C THR A 93 16.92 9.73 0.42
N GLY A 94 17.96 9.06 0.88
CA GLY A 94 19.11 9.73 1.53
C GLY A 94 18.70 10.40 2.84
N ASP A 95 19.10 11.67 3.01
CA ASP A 95 18.84 12.45 4.23
C ASP A 95 17.33 12.71 4.46
N ALA A 96 16.52 12.66 3.41
CA ALA A 96 15.08 12.81 3.48
C ALA A 96 14.33 11.48 3.63
N SER A 97 15.02 10.37 3.94
CA SER A 97 14.37 9.06 4.00
C SER A 97 13.37 8.95 5.16
N ILE A 98 12.15 8.52 4.84
CA ILE A 98 11.05 8.41 5.81
C ILE A 98 11.01 7.07 6.56
N GLY A 99 11.80 6.08 6.14
CA GLY A 99 11.88 4.75 6.78
C GLY A 99 10.59 3.92 6.75
N LYS A 100 10.58 2.82 7.50
CA LYS A 100 9.38 2.00 7.74
C LYS A 100 8.60 2.60 8.91
N LYS A 101 7.65 3.49 8.61
CA LYS A 101 6.75 4.11 9.59
C LYS A 101 5.34 3.59 9.46
N VAL A 102 4.74 3.31 10.60
CA VAL A 102 3.35 2.84 10.76
C VAL A 102 2.59 3.90 11.55
N PHE A 103 1.33 4.11 11.19
CA PHE A 103 0.47 5.11 11.81
C PHE A 103 0.04 4.65 13.20
N HIS A 104 0.25 5.53 14.16
CA HIS A 104 -0.21 5.38 15.54
C HIS A 104 -1.03 6.63 15.89
N PRO A 105 -2.34 6.50 16.14
CA PRO A 105 -3.16 7.64 16.55
C PRO A 105 -2.68 8.25 17.86
N ALA A 106 -2.75 9.58 17.96
CA ALA A 106 -2.50 10.28 19.21
C ALA A 106 -3.57 9.93 20.26
N ALA A 107 -3.16 9.95 21.54
CA ALA A 107 -4.10 9.86 22.64
C ALA A 107 -5.02 11.09 22.64
N ARG A 108 -6.31 10.86 22.91
CA ARG A 108 -7.37 11.87 22.88
C ARG A 108 -7.77 12.31 24.30
N ASP A 109 -6.85 12.18 25.23
CA ASP A 109 -7.02 12.42 26.66
C ASP A 109 -6.86 13.91 27.04
N ASP A 110 -6.00 14.63 26.33
CA ASP A 110 -5.80 16.07 26.54
C ASP A 110 -6.71 16.92 25.61
N PRO A 111 -7.49 17.88 26.15
CA PRO A 111 -8.29 18.80 25.33
C PRO A 111 -7.47 19.66 24.35
N GLU A 112 -6.20 19.98 24.66
CA GLU A 112 -5.30 20.70 23.76
C GLU A 112 -4.92 19.83 22.56
N VAL A 113 -4.56 18.57 22.80
CA VAL A 113 -4.26 17.58 21.75
C VAL A 113 -5.49 17.32 20.88
N LEU A 114 -6.68 17.20 21.49
CA LEU A 114 -7.95 17.08 20.76
C LEU A 114 -8.17 18.25 19.80
N LYS A 115 -7.92 19.48 20.26
CA LYS A 115 -8.02 20.68 19.42
C LYS A 115 -7.00 20.65 18.28
N GLU A 116 -5.78 20.20 18.52
CA GLU A 116 -4.77 20.03 17.47
C GLU A 116 -5.15 18.97 16.45
N ILE A 117 -5.65 17.81 16.89
CA ILE A 117 -6.18 16.75 16.00
C ILE A 117 -7.29 17.33 15.13
N MET A 118 -8.27 18.00 15.74
CA MET A 118 -9.37 18.63 14.99
C MET A 118 -8.86 19.66 14.00
N ASN A 119 -7.89 20.49 14.38
CA ASN A 119 -7.31 21.49 13.48
C ASN A 119 -6.54 20.84 12.32
N ALA A 120 -5.81 19.76 12.56
CA ALA A 120 -5.08 19.04 11.52
C ALA A 120 -6.04 18.35 10.54
N GLN A 121 -7.12 17.75 11.04
CA GLN A 121 -8.13 17.08 10.23
C GLN A 121 -9.02 18.07 9.46
N ASN A 122 -9.37 19.21 10.07
CA ASN A 122 -10.14 20.28 9.45
C ASN A 122 -9.27 21.25 8.63
N LYS A 123 -7.95 21.03 8.58
CA LYS A 123 -7.04 21.82 7.78
C LYS A 123 -7.51 21.68 6.34
N ASN A 124 -8.10 22.76 5.83
CA ASN A 124 -8.45 22.88 4.42
C ASN A 124 -7.14 23.01 3.66
N TRP A 125 -6.44 21.89 3.49
CA TRP A 125 -5.45 21.79 2.45
C TRP A 125 -6.19 22.07 1.16
N PRO A 126 -5.72 22.99 0.29
CA PRO A 126 -6.41 23.24 -0.95
C PRO A 126 -6.65 21.90 -1.64
N GLU A 127 -7.91 21.46 -1.64
CA GLU A 127 -8.42 20.39 -2.50
C GLU A 127 -7.83 20.69 -3.87
N SER A 128 -6.94 19.80 -4.29
CA SER A 128 -5.86 20.17 -5.17
C SER A 128 -6.36 20.88 -6.44
N PRO A 129 -5.79 22.03 -6.86
CA PRO A 129 -5.96 22.54 -8.22
C PRO A 129 -5.58 21.51 -9.30
N TRP A 130 -4.91 20.43 -8.89
CA TRP A 130 -4.53 19.27 -9.68
C TRP A 130 -5.67 18.28 -9.95
N GLN A 131 -6.77 18.31 -9.20
CA GLN A 131 -8.02 17.62 -9.54
C GLN A 131 -8.68 18.31 -10.74
N LEU A 132 -8.64 19.65 -10.82
CA LEU A 132 -9.34 20.44 -11.84
C LEU A 132 -8.55 20.70 -13.14
N ARG A 133 -7.24 20.47 -13.19
CA ARG A 133 -6.51 20.44 -14.47
C ARG A 133 -6.87 19.24 -15.36
N LEU A 134 -7.71 18.32 -14.87
CA LEU A 134 -8.29 17.22 -15.65
C LEU A 134 -9.59 17.59 -16.37
N PHE A 135 -10.32 18.64 -15.94
CA PHE A 135 -11.64 18.95 -16.53
C PHE A 135 -11.58 19.68 -17.87
N ARG A 136 -10.42 20.24 -18.26
CA ARG A 136 -10.20 20.79 -19.61
C ARG A 136 -9.51 19.78 -20.53
N TRP A 137 -9.83 18.50 -20.39
CA TRP A 137 -9.57 17.47 -21.38
C TRP A 137 -10.83 16.64 -21.68
N LEU A 138 -12.01 17.18 -21.34
CA LEU A 138 -13.32 16.53 -21.59
C LEU A 138 -14.29 17.42 -22.38
N LEU A 139 -13.79 18.42 -23.14
CA LEU A 139 -14.64 19.30 -23.95
C LEU A 139 -13.98 19.83 -25.24
N SER A 140 -13.14 19.04 -25.90
CA SER A 140 -12.78 19.29 -27.30
C SER A 140 -12.48 18.02 -28.06
#